data_AF-A0A4S4MTW4-F1
#
_entry.id   AF-A0A4S4MTW4-F1
#
_cell.length_a   1.000
_cell.length_b   1.000
_cell.length_c   1.000
_cell.angle_alpha   90.00
_cell.angle_beta   90.00
_cell.angle_gamma   90.00
#
_symmetry.space_group_name_H-M   'P 1'
#
loop_
_entity.id
_entity.type
_entity.pdbx_description
1 polymer ?
#
loop_
_entity_poly.entity_id
_entity_poly.type
_entity_poly.pdbx_seq_one_letter_code
_entity_poly.pdbx_strand_id
1 'polypeptide(L)'
;MWIAAGNNALRAEEARLSANQFDDQVTQLFEQDVEWEKEYHTILDGPNSFTFTAAMNATWLKASATKGSFDTNNTESRIFFTPDWTQISGVQTAEINFTATSAGQPILLQSVTFVANHTVAPSGFKGFVEGDGGVPFEAVHAARNTTVDGLTWVELPGIGRTLSGVTPWPRGGDDRNFTAGSGPSIEYDFYTFNTIDGADRPVAVALQADEQDPQTTYFIPPAPSGTLPAAWDGNDGFVANSIVSVISNFVAAPGVHTLKIWMVEPTVVVQKIVIDTGGVQPSCLGPPESIRV
;
A
#
# COMPACT_ATOMS: atom_id res chain seq x y z
N MET A 1 -25.21 10.15 11.75
CA MET A 1 -26.32 9.17 11.74
C MET A 1 -26.09 8.04 12.76
N TRP A 2 -25.06 7.20 12.61
CA TRP A 2 -24.87 5.98 13.40
C TRP A 2 -24.75 6.17 14.93
N ILE A 3 -24.18 7.27 15.41
CA ILE A 3 -24.16 7.59 16.86
C ILE A 3 -25.58 7.81 17.40
N ALA A 4 -26.44 8.49 16.65
CA ALA A 4 -27.84 8.69 17.05
C ALA A 4 -28.61 7.37 17.05
N ALA A 5 -28.37 6.50 16.06
CA ALA A 5 -28.95 5.16 16.00
C ALA A 5 -28.52 4.29 17.21
N GLY A 6 -27.24 4.32 17.59
CA GLY A 6 -26.76 3.61 18.79
C GLY A 6 -27.41 4.12 20.07
N ASN A 7 -27.58 5.43 20.22
CA ASN A 7 -28.29 6.01 21.36
C ASN A 7 -29.78 5.66 21.38
N ASN A 8 -30.44 5.65 20.22
CA ASN A 8 -31.83 5.20 20.11
C ASN A 8 -31.98 3.76 20.61
N ALA A 9 -31.16 2.83 20.13
CA ALA A 9 -31.20 1.42 20.51
C ALA A 9 -31.01 1.24 22.03
N LEU A 10 -29.97 1.85 22.61
CA LEU A 10 -29.72 1.78 24.05
C LEU A 10 -30.88 2.33 24.87
N ARG A 11 -31.41 3.51 24.49
CA ARG A 11 -32.49 4.17 25.24
C ARG A 11 -33.82 3.42 25.12
N ALA A 12 -34.05 2.74 24.00
CA ALA A 12 -35.20 1.87 23.79
C ALA A 12 -35.14 0.63 24.69
N GLU A 13 -33.96 0.00 24.82
CA GLU A 13 -33.75 -1.11 25.77
C GLU A 13 -33.98 -0.67 27.23
N GLU A 14 -33.61 0.56 27.57
CA GLU A 14 -33.89 1.17 28.87
C GLU A 14 -35.34 1.68 29.04
N ALA A 15 -36.22 1.49 28.03
CA ALA A 15 -37.60 1.97 27.99
C ALA A 15 -37.77 3.49 28.24
N ARG A 16 -36.83 4.31 27.74
CA ARG A 16 -36.85 5.76 27.91
C ARG A 16 -37.54 6.46 26.72
N LEU A 17 -38.45 7.39 27.02
CA LEU A 17 -39.15 8.21 26.00
C LEU A 17 -38.20 9.01 25.09
N SER A 18 -36.98 9.31 25.54
CA SER A 18 -35.97 10.01 24.74
C SER A 18 -35.47 9.20 23.54
N ALA A 19 -35.76 7.90 23.44
CA ALA A 19 -35.46 7.10 22.25
C ALA A 19 -36.10 7.71 20.99
N ASN A 20 -37.34 8.21 21.08
CA ASN A 20 -38.06 8.80 19.94
C ASN A 20 -37.35 10.04 19.36
N GLN A 21 -36.72 10.85 20.22
CA GLN A 21 -35.96 12.02 19.76
C GLN A 21 -34.73 11.62 18.93
N PHE A 22 -34.08 10.51 19.29
CA PHE A 22 -32.94 10.01 18.53
C PHE A 22 -33.37 9.35 17.21
N ASP A 23 -34.59 8.81 17.12
CA ASP A 23 -35.16 8.26 15.88
C ASP A 23 -35.39 9.38 14.84
N ASP A 24 -36.02 10.49 15.27
CA ASP A 24 -36.19 11.69 14.44
C ASP A 24 -34.83 12.22 13.94
N GLN A 25 -33.82 12.24 14.82
CA GLN A 25 -32.47 12.70 14.47
C GLN A 25 -31.78 11.79 13.45
N VAL A 26 -31.99 10.47 13.50
CA VAL A 26 -31.47 9.54 12.47
C VAL A 26 -32.05 9.87 11.11
N THR A 27 -33.37 10.09 11.03
CA THR A 27 -34.07 10.42 9.79
C THR A 27 -33.57 11.73 9.18
N GLN A 28 -33.46 12.79 9.98
CA GLN A 28 -32.95 14.09 9.51
C GLN A 28 -31.52 14.00 8.96
N LEU A 29 -30.64 13.26 9.63
CA LEU A 29 -29.25 13.10 9.17
C LEU A 29 -29.15 12.30 7.87
N PHE A 30 -30.08 11.37 7.62
CA PHE A 30 -30.15 10.65 6.36
C PHE A 30 -30.64 11.55 5.21
N GLU A 31 -31.69 12.34 5.44
CA GLU A 31 -32.18 13.29 4.43
C GLU A 31 -31.13 14.35 4.06
N GLN A 32 -30.37 14.83 5.05
CA GLN A 32 -29.29 15.79 4.83
C GLN A 32 -28.16 15.23 3.94
N ASP A 33 -27.82 13.94 4.09
CA ASP A 33 -26.83 13.26 3.26
C ASP A 33 -27.25 13.23 1.79
N VAL A 34 -28.52 12.91 1.53
CA VAL A 34 -29.10 12.93 0.17
C VAL A 34 -29.06 14.33 -0.45
N GLU A 35 -29.32 15.38 0.33
CA GLU A 35 -29.24 16.75 -0.18
C GLU A 35 -27.80 17.17 -0.49
N TRP A 36 -26.81 16.79 0.33
CA TRP A 36 -25.40 17.04 0.03
C TRP A 36 -24.89 16.28 -1.20
N GLU A 37 -25.35 15.05 -1.43
CA GLU A 37 -25.04 14.30 -2.66
C GLU A 37 -25.52 15.08 -3.89
N LYS A 38 -26.78 15.55 -3.88
CA LYS A 38 -27.32 16.40 -4.95
C LYS A 38 -26.51 17.69 -5.10
N GLU A 39 -26.19 18.36 -4.00
CA GLU A 39 -25.40 19.59 -4.01
C GLU A 39 -24.03 19.35 -4.63
N TYR A 40 -23.29 18.32 -4.20
CA TYR A 40 -22.00 17.93 -4.78
C TYR A 40 -22.08 17.66 -6.28
N HIS A 41 -23.12 16.94 -6.73
CA HIS A 41 -23.37 16.71 -8.15
C HIS A 41 -23.74 17.97 -8.93
N THR A 42 -24.17 19.05 -8.26
CA THR A 42 -24.44 20.36 -8.86
C THR A 42 -23.29 21.37 -8.70
N ILE A 43 -22.40 21.21 -7.72
CA ILE A 43 -21.26 22.10 -7.43
C ILE A 43 -20.23 22.10 -8.56
N LEU A 44 -20.25 21.11 -9.45
CA LEU A 44 -19.45 21.08 -10.66
C LEU A 44 -20.22 21.56 -11.89
N ASP A 45 -20.69 22.80 -11.85
CA ASP A 45 -20.90 23.65 -13.03
C ASP A 45 -19.57 23.80 -13.84
N GLY A 46 -18.98 22.72 -14.34
CA GLY A 46 -17.70 22.73 -15.03
C GLY A 46 -17.83 23.22 -16.48
N PRO A 47 -17.39 24.46 -16.77
CA PRO A 47 -16.63 24.70 -18.00
C PRO A 47 -15.62 25.86 -17.91
N ASN A 48 -15.03 26.18 -16.75
CA ASN A 48 -14.01 27.23 -16.74
C ASN A 48 -12.78 26.74 -17.50
N SER A 49 -12.60 27.29 -18.70
CA SER A 49 -11.43 27.01 -19.51
C SER A 49 -10.19 27.48 -18.76
N PHE A 50 -9.18 26.64 -18.68
CA PHE A 50 -7.91 26.98 -18.05
C PHE A 50 -6.76 26.62 -18.97
N THR A 51 -5.65 27.33 -18.80
CA THR A 51 -4.39 27.00 -19.48
C THR A 51 -3.39 26.45 -18.48
N PHE A 52 -2.46 25.64 -18.97
CA PHE A 52 -1.32 25.22 -18.17
C PHE A 52 -0.01 25.51 -18.88
N THR A 53 1.05 25.65 -18.09
CA THR A 53 2.44 25.54 -18.53
C THR A 53 3.17 24.53 -17.64
N ALA A 54 4.18 23.85 -18.19
CA ALA A 54 5.04 22.92 -17.50
C ALA A 54 6.50 23.33 -17.71
N ALA A 55 7.17 23.73 -16.63
CA ALA A 55 8.58 24.06 -16.62
C ALA A 55 9.38 22.91 -16.00
N MET A 56 10.51 22.55 -16.61
CA MET A 56 11.40 21.50 -16.11
C MET A 56 12.77 22.10 -15.78
N ASN A 57 13.40 21.63 -14.71
CA ASN A 57 14.74 22.08 -14.32
C ASN A 57 15.89 21.26 -14.95
N ALA A 58 15.58 20.21 -15.71
CA ALA A 58 16.55 19.29 -16.30
C ALA A 58 16.51 19.32 -17.84
N THR A 59 17.69 19.32 -18.48
CA THR A 59 17.82 19.32 -19.94
C THR A 59 17.73 17.93 -20.57
N TRP A 60 17.95 16.88 -19.77
CA TRP A 60 17.84 15.48 -20.19
C TRP A 60 16.39 14.97 -20.23
N LEU A 61 15.41 15.72 -19.73
CA LEU A 61 13.99 15.33 -19.73
C LEU A 61 13.21 16.14 -20.78
N LYS A 62 12.51 15.44 -21.68
CA LYS A 62 11.66 16.07 -22.70
C LYS A 62 10.20 15.77 -22.43
N ALA A 63 9.33 16.77 -22.60
CA ALA A 63 7.88 16.61 -22.52
C ALA A 63 7.25 16.64 -23.92
N SER A 64 6.20 15.85 -24.15
CA SER A 64 5.43 15.90 -25.41
C SER A 64 4.73 17.25 -25.62
N ALA A 65 4.42 17.96 -24.54
CA ALA A 65 3.92 19.33 -24.54
C ALA A 65 4.32 20.04 -23.24
N THR A 66 4.63 21.33 -23.32
CA THR A 66 4.97 22.18 -22.15
C THR A 66 3.91 23.25 -21.87
N LYS A 67 2.83 23.27 -22.66
CA LYS A 67 1.69 24.16 -22.48
C LYS A 67 0.45 23.58 -23.15
N GLY A 68 -0.73 24.01 -22.71
CA GLY A 68 -2.00 23.64 -23.33
C GLY A 68 -3.18 24.39 -22.71
N SER A 69 -4.37 24.13 -23.26
CA SER A 69 -5.62 24.72 -22.81
C SER A 69 -6.69 23.64 -22.74
N PHE A 70 -7.52 23.72 -21.72
CA PHE A 70 -8.65 22.82 -21.52
C PHE A 70 -9.95 23.62 -21.46
N ASP A 71 -11.00 23.02 -21.99
CA ASP A 71 -12.37 23.55 -22.02
C ASP A 71 -13.36 22.38 -22.06
N THR A 72 -14.62 22.64 -22.39
CA THR A 72 -15.67 21.60 -22.47
C THR A 72 -15.47 20.58 -23.58
N ASN A 73 -14.69 20.90 -24.62
CA ASN A 73 -14.43 20.02 -25.75
C ASN A 73 -13.05 19.33 -25.64
N ASN A 74 -12.17 19.85 -24.79
CA ASN A 74 -10.87 19.28 -24.48
C ASN A 74 -10.68 19.27 -22.96
N THR A 75 -11.17 18.21 -22.31
CA THR A 75 -11.23 18.13 -20.85
C THR A 75 -9.98 17.54 -20.22
N GLU A 76 -9.16 16.82 -20.99
CA GLU A 76 -7.93 16.17 -20.51
C GLU A 76 -6.88 16.01 -21.61
N SER A 77 -5.60 15.92 -21.21
CA SER A 77 -4.49 15.63 -22.13
C SER A 77 -3.38 14.91 -21.37
N ARG A 78 -2.72 13.98 -22.06
CA ARG A 78 -1.58 13.24 -21.52
C ARG A 78 -0.28 13.87 -21.97
N ILE A 79 0.56 14.22 -21.01
CA ILE A 79 1.93 14.69 -21.25
C ILE A 79 2.88 13.53 -21.01
N PHE A 80 3.61 13.13 -22.04
CA PHE A 80 4.62 12.09 -21.94
C PHE A 80 5.98 12.73 -21.64
N PHE A 81 6.68 12.19 -20.66
CA PHE A 81 8.03 12.58 -20.32
C PHE A 81 9.00 11.50 -20.81
N THR A 82 10.03 11.90 -21.56
CA THR A 82 11.00 10.99 -22.16
C THR A 82 12.41 11.43 -21.76
N PRO A 83 13.13 10.61 -20.97
CA PRO A 83 14.52 10.88 -20.65
C PRO A 83 15.44 10.61 -21.85
N ASP A 84 16.47 11.44 -22.01
CA ASP A 84 17.60 11.22 -22.90
C ASP A 84 18.70 10.48 -22.13
N TRP A 85 18.71 9.15 -22.24
CA TRP A 85 19.63 8.28 -21.53
C TRP A 85 21.12 8.56 -21.84
N THR A 86 21.43 9.24 -22.96
CA THR A 86 22.82 9.61 -23.29
C THR A 86 23.38 10.71 -22.38
N GLN A 87 22.51 11.45 -21.70
CA GLN A 87 22.87 12.57 -20.81
C GLN A 87 22.77 12.21 -19.32
N ILE A 88 22.37 10.97 -18.99
CA ILE A 88 22.11 10.54 -17.62
C ILE A 88 23.18 9.55 -17.20
N SER A 89 23.74 9.74 -16.01
CA SER A 89 24.65 8.78 -15.37
C SER A 89 24.18 8.51 -13.94
N GLY A 90 24.00 7.23 -13.60
CA GLY A 90 23.48 6.84 -12.29
C GLY A 90 22.04 7.30 -12.09
N VAL A 91 21.73 7.74 -10.86
CA VAL A 91 20.41 8.28 -10.49
C VAL A 91 20.40 9.78 -10.61
N GLN A 92 19.43 10.34 -11.33
CA GLN A 92 19.18 11.77 -11.42
C GLN A 92 17.70 12.09 -11.24
N THR A 93 17.42 13.29 -10.75
CA THR A 93 16.07 13.76 -10.46
C THR A 93 15.80 15.06 -11.20
N ALA A 94 14.59 15.19 -11.75
CA ALA A 94 14.08 16.42 -12.33
C ALA A 94 12.81 16.87 -11.59
N GLU A 95 12.63 18.17 -11.47
CA GLU A 95 11.40 18.76 -10.99
C GLU A 95 10.61 19.32 -12.18
N ILE A 96 9.33 18.99 -12.23
CA ILE A 96 8.37 19.45 -13.22
C ILE A 96 7.37 20.35 -12.49
N ASN A 97 7.39 21.64 -12.78
CA ASN A 97 6.53 22.64 -12.18
C ASN A 97 5.41 22.99 -13.14
N PHE A 98 4.19 22.57 -12.80
CA PHE A 98 2.97 22.92 -13.49
C PHE A 98 2.39 24.22 -12.93
N THR A 99 1.98 25.11 -13.81
CA THR A 99 1.25 26.33 -13.47
C THR A 99 -0.05 26.34 -14.25
N ALA A 100 -1.19 26.30 -13.55
CA ALA A 100 -2.51 26.41 -14.14
C ALA A 100 -3.13 27.79 -13.86
N THR A 101 -3.78 28.36 -14.87
CA THR A 101 -4.39 29.70 -14.79
C THR A 101 -5.77 29.68 -15.41
N SER A 102 -6.75 30.19 -14.67
CA SER A 102 -8.14 30.40 -15.08
C SER A 102 -8.60 31.80 -14.70
N ALA A 103 -9.51 32.38 -15.49
CA ALA A 103 -10.04 33.71 -15.21
C ALA A 103 -10.79 33.73 -13.86
N GLY A 104 -10.51 34.76 -13.04
CA GLY A 104 -11.16 34.94 -11.73
C GLY A 104 -10.76 33.92 -10.65
N GLN A 105 -9.79 33.05 -10.91
CA GLN A 105 -9.31 32.04 -9.98
C GLN A 105 -7.85 32.32 -9.57
N PRO A 106 -7.43 31.96 -8.35
CA PRO A 106 -6.02 31.94 -7.97
C PRO A 106 -5.20 31.02 -8.88
N ILE A 107 -3.92 31.35 -9.06
CA ILE A 107 -2.98 30.47 -9.79
C ILE A 107 -2.78 29.19 -8.98
N LEU A 108 -2.87 28.04 -9.65
CA LEU A 108 -2.53 26.75 -9.05
C LEU A 108 -1.12 26.35 -9.49
N LEU A 109 -0.29 25.99 -8.52
CA LEU A 109 1.06 25.47 -8.72
C LEU A 109 1.11 24.02 -8.25
N GLN A 110 1.64 23.13 -9.08
CA GLN A 110 1.86 21.72 -8.73
C GLN A 110 3.24 21.28 -9.18
N SER A 111 4.03 20.75 -8.25
CA SER A 111 5.36 20.20 -8.53
C SER A 111 5.29 18.68 -8.58
N VAL A 112 5.97 18.08 -9.55
CA VAL A 112 6.12 16.63 -9.71
C VAL A 112 7.60 16.30 -9.81
N THR A 113 8.03 15.28 -9.08
CA THR A 113 9.41 14.78 -9.13
C THR A 113 9.50 13.61 -10.11
N PHE A 114 10.44 13.68 -11.06
CA PHE A 114 10.76 12.61 -12.00
C PHE A 114 12.14 12.05 -11.67
N VAL A 115 12.24 10.74 -11.45
CA VAL A 115 13.51 10.06 -11.13
C VAL A 115 13.91 9.17 -12.31
N ALA A 116 15.12 9.36 -12.81
CA ALA A 116 15.72 8.50 -13.82
C ALA A 116 16.91 7.75 -13.23
N ASN A 117 16.87 6.41 -13.28
CA ASN A 117 17.98 5.56 -12.86
C ASN A 117 18.56 4.85 -14.08
N HIS A 118 19.74 5.29 -14.54
CA HIS A 118 20.38 4.71 -15.71
C HIS A 118 21.32 3.58 -15.31
N THR A 119 20.80 2.35 -15.35
CA THR A 119 21.54 1.11 -15.13
C THR A 119 21.75 0.36 -16.44
N VAL A 120 22.89 -0.34 -16.57
CA VAL A 120 23.28 -1.01 -17.83
C VAL A 120 23.81 -2.40 -17.53
N ALA A 121 23.20 -3.42 -18.15
CA ALA A 121 23.68 -4.80 -18.04
C ALA A 121 25.05 -4.97 -18.74
N PRO A 122 25.88 -5.94 -18.32
CA PRO A 122 27.18 -6.18 -18.92
C PRO A 122 27.08 -6.41 -20.44
N SER A 123 28.06 -5.90 -21.17
CA SER A 123 28.14 -6.11 -22.62
C SER A 123 28.14 -7.60 -22.95
N GLY A 124 27.26 -8.01 -23.86
CA GLY A 124 27.12 -9.40 -24.29
C GLY A 124 26.23 -10.27 -23.42
N PHE A 125 25.64 -9.74 -22.33
CA PHE A 125 24.62 -10.44 -21.56
C PHE A 125 23.42 -10.81 -22.46
N LYS A 126 22.90 -12.03 -22.29
CA LYS A 126 21.69 -12.53 -22.96
C LYS A 126 20.78 -13.12 -21.90
N GLY A 127 19.61 -12.52 -21.72
CA GLY A 127 18.65 -12.89 -20.69
C GLY A 127 17.75 -11.71 -20.35
N PHE A 128 16.99 -11.85 -19.27
CA PHE A 128 16.11 -10.79 -18.79
C PHE A 128 16.86 -9.82 -17.88
N VAL A 129 16.61 -8.53 -18.01
CA VAL A 129 17.31 -7.48 -17.24
C VAL A 129 16.31 -6.78 -16.33
N GLU A 130 16.72 -6.52 -15.10
CA GLU A 130 15.92 -5.76 -14.14
C GLU A 130 15.52 -4.38 -14.68
N GLY A 131 14.24 -4.06 -14.56
CA GLY A 131 13.68 -2.72 -14.77
C GLY A 131 12.64 -2.44 -13.70
N ASP A 132 12.61 -1.21 -13.18
CA ASP A 132 11.66 -0.76 -12.15
C ASP A 132 11.57 -1.69 -10.92
N GLY A 133 12.69 -2.31 -10.55
CA GLY A 133 12.79 -3.21 -9.39
C GLY A 133 12.30 -4.64 -9.62
N GLY A 134 12.04 -5.05 -10.87
CA GLY A 134 11.60 -6.40 -11.20
C GLY A 134 12.22 -6.97 -12.48
N VAL A 135 12.13 -8.29 -12.65
CA VAL A 135 12.54 -9.01 -13.86
C VAL A 135 11.38 -9.90 -14.36
N PRO A 136 10.31 -9.33 -14.95
CA PRO A 136 9.18 -10.13 -15.42
C PRO A 136 9.51 -10.87 -16.73
N PHE A 137 9.20 -12.17 -16.80
CA PHE A 137 9.33 -12.98 -18.02
C PHE A 137 8.33 -14.14 -18.07
N GLU A 138 7.93 -14.51 -19.28
CA GLU A 138 7.03 -15.65 -19.53
C GLU A 138 7.77 -16.98 -19.35
N ALA A 139 7.11 -17.97 -18.76
CA ALA A 139 7.72 -19.27 -18.44
C ALA A 139 8.19 -20.06 -19.69
N VAL A 140 7.69 -19.74 -20.87
CA VAL A 140 8.15 -20.41 -22.11
C VAL A 140 9.53 -19.91 -22.57
N HIS A 141 9.98 -18.74 -22.14
CA HIS A 141 11.21 -18.11 -22.63
C HIS A 141 12.46 -18.54 -21.86
N ALA A 142 12.63 -19.85 -21.70
CA ALA A 142 13.79 -20.42 -21.04
C ALA A 142 15.07 -20.24 -21.87
N ALA A 143 16.17 -19.98 -21.19
CA ALA A 143 17.50 -19.99 -21.79
C ALA A 143 17.96 -21.43 -22.08
N ARG A 144 17.60 -22.38 -21.21
CA ARG A 144 17.95 -23.80 -21.32
C ARG A 144 16.81 -24.68 -20.81
N ASN A 145 16.67 -25.87 -21.38
CA ASN A 145 15.67 -26.87 -21.01
C ASN A 145 16.32 -28.26 -21.09
N THR A 146 16.38 -28.97 -19.97
CA THR A 146 17.06 -30.26 -19.86
C THR A 146 16.04 -31.40 -19.84
N THR A 147 16.48 -32.56 -20.33
CA THR A 147 15.67 -33.77 -20.37
C THR A 147 16.31 -34.83 -19.47
N VAL A 148 15.50 -35.48 -18.65
CA VAL A 148 15.92 -36.62 -17.80
C VAL A 148 14.95 -37.77 -18.03
N ASP A 149 15.49 -38.96 -18.31
CA ASP A 149 14.71 -40.19 -18.55
C ASP A 149 13.58 -40.02 -19.59
N GLY A 150 13.82 -39.18 -20.60
CA GLY A 150 12.85 -38.88 -21.66
C GLY A 150 11.74 -37.88 -21.27
N LEU A 151 11.72 -37.37 -20.03
CA LEU A 151 10.84 -36.27 -19.61
C LEU A 151 11.53 -34.92 -19.80
N THR A 152 10.82 -33.96 -20.36
CA THR A 152 11.30 -32.58 -20.59
C THR A 152 10.17 -31.59 -20.36
N TRP A 153 10.49 -30.31 -20.13
CA TRP A 153 9.47 -29.27 -20.10
C TRP A 153 9.00 -28.93 -21.52
N VAL A 154 7.68 -28.87 -21.74
CA VAL A 154 7.08 -28.47 -23.02
C VAL A 154 6.10 -27.32 -22.81
N GLU A 155 5.94 -26.48 -23.83
CA GLU A 155 4.95 -25.41 -23.84
C GLU A 155 3.51 -25.96 -23.95
N LEU A 156 2.60 -25.34 -23.20
CA LEU A 156 1.15 -25.44 -23.35
C LEU A 156 0.62 -24.09 -23.83
N PRO A 157 0.39 -23.91 -25.14
CA PRO A 157 -0.06 -22.63 -25.68
C PRO A 157 -1.39 -22.16 -25.07
N GLY A 158 -1.49 -20.89 -24.69
CA GLY A 158 -2.73 -20.25 -24.23
C GLY A 158 -3.25 -20.67 -22.85
N ILE A 159 -2.48 -21.45 -22.08
CA ILE A 159 -2.83 -21.74 -20.68
C ILE A 159 -2.45 -20.56 -19.78
N GLY A 160 -3.24 -20.32 -18.74
CA GLY A 160 -2.98 -19.25 -17.76
C GLY A 160 -3.60 -17.91 -18.16
N ARG A 161 -2.98 -16.81 -17.73
CA ARG A 161 -3.50 -15.43 -17.88
C ARG A 161 -2.78 -14.60 -18.95
N THR A 162 -1.62 -15.07 -19.41
CA THR A 162 -0.73 -14.34 -20.34
C THR A 162 -0.43 -15.22 -21.56
N LEU A 163 0.84 -15.31 -22.00
CA LEU A 163 1.24 -15.99 -23.23
C LEU A 163 0.94 -17.50 -23.24
N SER A 164 1.54 -18.25 -22.30
CA SER A 164 1.44 -19.70 -22.21
C SER A 164 2.03 -20.20 -20.87
N GLY A 165 2.07 -21.52 -20.68
CA GLY A 165 2.69 -22.17 -19.53
C GLY A 165 3.55 -23.35 -19.96
N VAL A 166 4.33 -23.90 -19.02
CA VAL A 166 5.19 -25.06 -19.28
C VAL A 166 4.81 -26.23 -18.39
N THR A 167 4.94 -27.45 -18.89
CA THR A 167 4.66 -28.68 -18.13
C THR A 167 5.65 -29.78 -18.49
N PRO A 168 6.05 -30.67 -17.56
CA PRO A 168 6.82 -31.85 -17.90
C PRO A 168 6.01 -32.81 -18.78
N TRP A 169 6.61 -33.36 -19.84
CA TRP A 169 5.98 -34.28 -20.79
C TRP A 169 6.99 -35.31 -21.31
N PRO A 170 6.60 -36.56 -21.65
CA PRO A 170 5.24 -37.14 -21.66
C PRO A 170 4.65 -37.42 -20.27
N ARG A 171 3.31 -37.36 -20.18
CA ARG A 171 2.57 -37.82 -19.00
C ARG A 171 2.41 -39.35 -19.04
N GLY A 172 3.29 -40.07 -18.35
CA GLY A 172 3.18 -41.51 -18.05
C GLY A 172 4.11 -42.43 -18.88
N GLY A 173 4.52 -43.61 -18.41
CA GLY A 173 4.05 -44.37 -17.24
C GLY A 173 5.14 -44.68 -16.22
N ASP A 174 4.80 -44.41 -14.95
CA ASP A 174 5.38 -44.90 -13.68
C ASP A 174 5.09 -43.92 -12.51
N ASP A 175 4.36 -42.82 -12.72
CA ASP A 175 4.22 -41.73 -11.72
C ASP A 175 5.57 -41.34 -11.11
N ARG A 176 6.62 -41.37 -11.95
CA ARG A 176 7.99 -41.14 -11.53
C ARG A 176 8.12 -39.77 -10.88
N ASN A 177 8.69 -39.80 -9.69
CA ASN A 177 9.15 -38.62 -9.00
C ASN A 177 10.67 -38.50 -9.14
N PHE A 178 11.17 -37.28 -8.96
CA PHE A 178 12.58 -37.01 -8.85
C PHE A 178 12.84 -36.40 -7.48
N THR A 179 13.99 -36.72 -6.89
CA THR A 179 14.50 -35.91 -5.79
C THR A 179 14.81 -34.51 -6.32
N ALA A 180 14.68 -33.48 -5.48
CA ALA A 180 15.00 -32.11 -5.89
C ALA A 180 16.42 -32.04 -6.49
N GLY A 181 16.52 -31.47 -7.69
CA GLY A 181 17.78 -31.36 -8.44
C GLY A 181 18.14 -32.55 -9.34
N SER A 182 17.36 -33.64 -9.34
CA SER A 182 17.66 -34.82 -10.19
C SER A 182 16.71 -35.01 -11.38
N GLY A 183 15.67 -34.19 -11.51
CA GLY A 183 14.70 -34.22 -12.62
C GLY A 183 15.01 -33.23 -13.74
N PRO A 184 14.17 -33.17 -14.80
CA PRO A 184 14.33 -32.19 -15.87
C PRO A 184 14.18 -30.76 -15.34
N SER A 185 15.05 -29.87 -15.79
CA SER A 185 15.09 -28.45 -15.43
C SER A 185 14.71 -27.55 -16.61
N ILE A 186 14.16 -26.38 -16.28
CA ILE A 186 14.00 -25.27 -17.20
C ILE A 186 14.66 -24.05 -16.54
N GLU A 187 15.58 -23.41 -17.25
CA GLU A 187 16.51 -22.43 -16.67
C GLU A 187 16.43 -21.10 -17.42
N TYR A 188 16.59 -20.00 -16.67
CA TYR A 188 16.48 -18.64 -17.18
C TYR A 188 17.71 -17.86 -16.74
N ASP A 189 18.26 -17.07 -17.66
CA ASP A 189 19.32 -16.12 -17.35
C ASP A 189 18.70 -14.76 -17.07
N PHE A 190 19.07 -14.15 -15.94
CA PHE A 190 18.64 -12.80 -15.61
C PHE A 190 19.75 -11.99 -14.95
N TYR A 191 19.63 -10.66 -15.01
CA TYR A 191 20.57 -9.71 -14.43
C TYR A 191 19.84 -8.72 -13.53
N THR A 192 20.28 -8.61 -12.29
CA THR A 192 19.78 -7.62 -11.32
C THR A 192 20.82 -6.55 -11.04
N PHE A 193 20.36 -5.32 -10.86
CA PHE A 193 21.12 -4.16 -10.41
C PHE A 193 21.09 -3.99 -8.89
N ASN A 194 20.08 -4.55 -8.22
CA ASN A 194 19.92 -4.46 -6.77
C ASN A 194 19.85 -5.85 -6.11
N THR A 195 20.30 -5.92 -4.86
CA THR A 195 20.08 -7.07 -3.98
C THR A 195 18.84 -6.78 -3.15
N ILE A 196 17.77 -7.54 -3.36
CA ILE A 196 16.63 -7.56 -2.44
C ILE A 196 16.86 -8.74 -1.50
N ASP A 197 17.19 -8.45 -0.25
CA ASP A 197 17.14 -9.46 0.80
C ASP A 197 15.66 -9.69 1.13
N GLY A 198 15.12 -10.82 0.69
CA GLY A 198 13.72 -11.21 0.87
C GLY A 198 13.37 -11.57 2.32
N ALA A 199 14.06 -10.99 3.31
CA ALA A 199 13.68 -11.13 4.69
C ALA A 199 12.37 -10.37 4.89
N ASP A 200 11.27 -11.12 5.09
CA ASP A 200 10.13 -10.60 5.84
C ASP A 200 10.70 -9.99 7.12
N ARG A 201 10.66 -8.66 7.21
CA ARG A 201 11.02 -7.92 8.42
C ARG A 201 9.72 -7.58 9.13
N PRO A 202 9.18 -8.48 9.97
CA PRO A 202 7.97 -8.20 10.70
C PRO A 202 8.21 -6.98 11.60
N VAL A 203 7.29 -6.02 11.58
CA VAL A 203 7.44 -4.78 12.34
C VAL A 203 7.31 -5.06 13.84
N ALA A 204 8.17 -4.43 14.64
CA ALA A 204 8.19 -4.57 16.10
C ALA A 204 8.47 -3.25 16.84
N VAL A 205 8.01 -3.22 18.09
CA VAL A 205 8.29 -2.17 19.09
C VAL A 205 8.65 -2.84 20.42
N ALA A 206 9.45 -2.18 21.26
CA ALA A 206 9.70 -2.66 22.61
C ALA A 206 9.24 -1.68 23.69
N LEU A 207 8.65 -2.20 24.76
CA LEU A 207 8.18 -1.44 25.91
C LEU A 207 8.97 -1.85 27.15
N GLN A 208 9.26 -0.89 28.02
CA GLN A 208 9.98 -1.12 29.27
C GLN A 208 9.38 -0.29 30.40
N ALA A 209 8.94 -0.94 31.47
CA ALA A 209 8.55 -0.27 32.71
C ALA A 209 9.75 -0.22 33.67
N ASP A 210 10.10 0.98 34.12
CA ASP A 210 11.22 1.26 35.02
C ASP A 210 12.55 0.66 34.53
N GLU A 211 13.17 -0.17 35.38
CA GLU A 211 14.41 -0.91 35.14
C GLU A 211 14.14 -2.41 34.87
N GLN A 212 12.89 -2.80 34.58
CA GLN A 212 12.57 -4.15 34.12
C GLN A 212 13.17 -4.40 32.73
N ASP A 213 13.26 -5.66 32.30
CA ASP A 213 13.74 -5.98 30.96
C ASP A 213 12.78 -5.44 29.87
N PRO A 214 13.29 -4.82 28.78
CA PRO A 214 12.45 -4.43 27.65
C PRO A 214 11.74 -5.63 27.01
N GLN A 215 10.43 -5.52 26.81
CA GLN A 215 9.60 -6.52 26.14
C GLN A 215 9.40 -6.12 24.68
N THR A 216 9.96 -6.90 23.75
CA THR A 216 9.76 -6.70 22.29
C THR A 216 8.51 -7.44 21.81
N THR A 217 7.67 -6.76 21.05
CA THR A 217 6.47 -7.35 20.45
C THR A 217 6.46 -7.16 18.94
N TYR A 218 6.43 -8.28 18.20
CA TYR A 218 6.09 -8.33 16.79
C TYR A 218 4.56 -8.45 16.68
N PHE A 219 3.91 -7.33 16.39
CA PHE A 219 2.46 -7.20 16.58
C PHE A 219 1.63 -7.54 15.33
N ILE A 220 2.27 -7.84 14.20
CA ILE A 220 1.61 -8.39 13.01
C ILE A 220 1.76 -9.91 13.05
N PRO A 221 0.66 -10.69 13.17
CA PRO A 221 0.74 -12.14 13.17
C PRO A 221 1.26 -12.66 11.83
N PRO A 222 2.02 -13.77 11.82
CA PRO A 222 2.50 -14.36 10.57
C PRO A 222 1.32 -14.87 9.73
N ALA A 223 1.46 -14.80 8.40
CA ALA A 223 0.51 -15.34 7.44
C ALA A 223 1.26 -16.12 6.33
N PRO A 224 0.64 -17.15 5.73
CA PRO A 224 1.17 -17.78 4.53
C PRO A 224 1.44 -16.77 3.41
N SER A 225 2.49 -17.01 2.61
CA SER A 225 2.83 -16.15 1.49
C SER A 225 1.63 -15.95 0.54
N GLY A 226 1.36 -14.69 0.20
CA GLY A 226 0.22 -14.30 -0.64
C GLY A 226 -1.12 -14.20 0.08
N THR A 227 -1.14 -14.29 1.42
CA THR A 227 -2.35 -14.14 2.24
C THR A 227 -2.15 -13.08 3.33
N LEU A 228 -3.25 -12.56 3.88
CA LEU A 228 -3.24 -11.62 4.98
C LEU A 228 -3.47 -12.35 6.32
N PRO A 229 -2.94 -11.85 7.44
CA PRO A 229 -3.24 -12.41 8.76
C PRO A 229 -4.74 -12.34 9.06
N ALA A 230 -5.30 -13.31 9.79
CA ALA A 230 -6.73 -13.32 10.11
C ALA A 230 -7.21 -12.06 10.85
N ALA A 231 -6.33 -11.40 11.61
CA ALA A 231 -6.62 -10.15 12.33
C ALA A 231 -6.66 -8.90 11.42
N TRP A 232 -6.28 -9.03 10.14
CA TRP A 232 -6.26 -7.92 9.20
C TRP A 232 -7.67 -7.47 8.81
N ASP A 233 -8.54 -8.43 8.49
CA ASP A 233 -9.89 -8.22 7.98
C ASP A 233 -10.96 -8.42 9.07
N GLY A 234 -12.23 -8.16 8.73
CA GLY A 234 -13.39 -8.33 9.60
C GLY A 234 -13.85 -7.03 10.28
N ASN A 235 -15.04 -7.07 10.87
CA ASN A 235 -15.69 -5.88 11.45
C ASN A 235 -14.91 -5.28 12.63
N ASP A 236 -14.09 -6.09 13.29
CA ASP A 236 -13.18 -5.70 14.39
C ASP A 236 -11.69 -5.96 14.03
N GLY A 237 -11.37 -6.10 12.74
CA GLY A 237 -10.01 -6.28 12.27
C GLY A 237 -9.19 -4.98 12.30
N PHE A 238 -7.88 -5.10 12.06
CA PHE A 238 -6.95 -3.96 12.07
C PHE A 238 -7.37 -2.86 11.08
N VAL A 239 -7.86 -3.23 9.90
CA VAL A 239 -8.28 -2.25 8.88
C VAL A 239 -9.58 -1.56 9.28
N ALA A 240 -10.59 -2.31 9.75
CA ALA A 240 -11.88 -1.74 10.16
C ALA A 240 -11.73 -0.79 11.37
N ASN A 241 -10.85 -1.14 12.32
CA ASN A 241 -10.54 -0.31 13.47
C ASN A 241 -9.47 0.77 13.17
N SER A 242 -8.80 0.69 12.02
CA SER A 242 -7.69 1.56 11.62
C SER A 242 -6.57 1.66 12.67
N ILE A 243 -6.36 0.61 13.47
CA ILE A 243 -5.35 0.57 14.55
C ILE A 243 -4.95 -0.87 14.87
N VAL A 244 -3.71 -1.07 15.36
CA VAL A 244 -3.24 -2.33 15.93
C VAL A 244 -3.00 -2.14 17.43
N SER A 245 -3.73 -2.88 18.26
CA SER A 245 -3.56 -2.86 19.72
C SER A 245 -2.44 -3.80 20.15
N VAL A 246 -1.39 -3.24 20.78
CA VAL A 246 -0.27 -4.00 21.32
C VAL A 246 -0.42 -4.11 22.84
N ILE A 247 -0.46 -5.34 23.36
CA ILE A 247 -0.65 -5.59 24.79
C ILE A 247 0.67 -6.08 25.39
N SER A 248 1.12 -5.41 26.45
CA SER A 248 2.27 -5.81 27.28
C SER A 248 1.89 -5.78 28.75
N ASN A 249 2.48 -6.66 29.55
CA ASN A 249 2.17 -6.80 30.96
C ASN A 249 3.42 -6.55 31.81
N PHE A 250 3.31 -5.63 32.76
CA PHE A 250 4.35 -5.31 33.74
C PHE A 250 3.78 -5.39 35.15
N VAL A 251 4.62 -5.75 36.11
CA VAL A 251 4.26 -5.66 37.53
C VAL A 251 4.86 -4.39 38.10
N ALA A 252 4.04 -3.55 38.71
CA ALA A 252 4.47 -2.31 39.36
C ALA A 252 3.77 -2.16 40.72
N ALA A 253 4.54 -1.76 41.75
CA ALA A 253 3.97 -1.41 43.06
C ALA A 253 3.32 0.00 43.00
N PRO A 254 2.51 0.42 43.99
CA PRO A 254 2.05 1.79 44.04
C PRO A 254 3.22 2.79 44.15
N GLY A 255 3.34 3.74 43.21
CA GLY A 255 4.45 4.69 43.21
C GLY A 255 4.60 5.46 41.90
N VAL A 256 5.76 6.10 41.74
CA VAL A 256 6.16 6.80 40.51
C VAL A 256 6.88 5.82 39.61
N HIS A 257 6.49 5.76 38.34
CA HIS A 257 7.03 4.84 37.35
C HIS A 257 7.36 5.56 36.05
N THR A 258 8.25 4.98 35.27
CA THR A 258 8.57 5.43 33.90
C THR A 258 8.27 4.32 32.90
N LEU A 259 7.53 4.63 31.84
CA LEU A 259 7.40 3.77 30.67
C LEU A 259 8.31 4.29 29.56
N LYS A 260 9.21 3.44 29.05
CA LYS A 260 10.06 3.72 27.89
C LYS A 260 9.55 2.93 26.69
N ILE A 261 9.53 3.57 25.53
CA ILE A 261 9.23 2.96 24.23
C ILE A 261 10.52 2.98 23.41
N TRP A 262 10.92 1.82 22.92
CA TRP A 262 12.13 1.66 22.13
C TRP A 262 11.77 1.31 20.70
N MET A 263 12.44 1.98 19.76
CA MET A 263 12.41 1.59 18.34
C MET A 263 13.14 0.26 18.19
N VAL A 264 12.47 -0.72 17.56
CA VAL A 264 13.06 -2.01 17.16
C VAL A 264 13.13 -2.06 15.63
N GLU A 265 11.98 -1.89 14.97
CA GLU A 265 11.88 -1.79 13.52
C GLU A 265 11.43 -0.38 13.08
N PRO A 266 11.81 0.08 11.86
CA PRO A 266 11.33 1.34 11.32
C PRO A 266 9.83 1.28 11.03
N THR A 267 9.21 2.44 10.77
CA THR A 267 7.80 2.60 10.36
C THR A 267 6.72 2.36 11.42
N VAL A 268 7.10 2.08 12.68
CA VAL A 268 6.14 2.08 13.81
C VAL A 268 5.67 3.51 14.10
N VAL A 269 4.35 3.70 14.13
CA VAL A 269 3.70 4.94 14.57
C VAL A 269 2.83 4.63 15.79
N VAL A 270 3.16 5.24 16.93
CA VAL A 270 2.40 5.08 18.19
C VAL A 270 1.43 6.25 18.34
N GLN A 271 0.12 5.96 18.39
CA GLN A 271 -0.92 6.98 18.53
C GLN A 271 -1.31 7.23 20.00
N LYS A 272 -1.45 6.17 20.81
CA LYS A 272 -1.98 6.25 22.17
C LYS A 272 -1.44 5.14 23.05
N ILE A 273 -1.28 5.45 24.33
CA ILE A 273 -0.88 4.50 25.37
C ILE A 273 -1.96 4.52 26.45
N VAL A 274 -2.41 3.33 26.86
CA VAL A 274 -3.36 3.16 27.95
C VAL A 274 -2.72 2.22 28.96
N ILE A 275 -2.55 2.69 30.19
CA ILE A 275 -2.11 1.86 31.32
C ILE A 275 -3.37 1.40 32.06
N ASP A 276 -3.76 0.15 31.86
CA ASP A 276 -4.90 -0.43 32.58
C ASP A 276 -4.44 -0.97 33.94
N THR A 277 -4.86 -0.30 35.00
CA THR A 277 -4.62 -0.73 36.39
C THR A 277 -5.74 -1.62 36.93
N GLY A 278 -6.57 -2.22 36.05
CA GLY A 278 -7.65 -3.16 36.38
C GLY A 278 -9.07 -2.60 36.25
N GLY A 279 -9.27 -1.52 35.51
CA GLY A 279 -10.57 -0.82 35.44
C GLY A 279 -10.93 -0.23 34.08
N VAL A 280 -10.06 -0.34 33.08
CA VAL A 280 -10.36 0.16 31.72
C VAL A 280 -11.51 -0.64 31.12
N GLN A 281 -12.49 0.07 30.56
CA GLN A 281 -13.64 -0.53 29.89
C GLN A 281 -13.48 -0.48 28.36
N PRO A 282 -14.12 -1.40 27.62
CA PRO A 282 -14.14 -1.36 26.16
C PRO A 282 -14.69 -0.03 25.61
N SER A 283 -13.99 0.56 24.66
CA SER A 283 -14.42 1.77 23.94
C SER A 283 -13.68 1.89 22.61
N CYS A 284 -14.31 2.52 21.61
CA CYS A 284 -13.75 2.65 20.26
C CYS A 284 -12.42 3.44 20.23
N LEU A 285 -12.31 4.49 21.04
CA LEU A 285 -11.14 5.39 21.03
C LEU A 285 -10.23 5.24 22.26
N GLY A 286 -10.56 4.32 23.18
CA GLY A 286 -9.98 4.27 24.52
C GLY A 286 -10.44 5.44 25.42
N PRO A 287 -10.06 5.42 26.72
CA PRO A 287 -10.40 6.48 27.67
C PRO A 287 -9.79 7.84 27.28
N PRO A 288 -10.37 8.99 27.67
CA PRO A 288 -9.74 10.29 27.45
C PRO A 288 -8.35 10.37 28.11
N GLU A 289 -7.52 11.31 27.65
CA GLU A 289 -6.21 11.55 28.25
C GLU A 289 -6.34 11.91 29.73
N SER A 290 -5.47 11.34 30.57
CA SER A 290 -5.41 11.61 32.00
C SER A 290 -4.96 13.05 32.28
N ILE A 291 -5.29 13.55 33.46
CA ILE A 291 -4.86 14.88 33.91
C ILE A 291 -3.33 14.91 34.03
N ARG A 292 -2.71 15.95 33.46
CA ARG A 292 -1.30 16.28 33.66
C ARG A 292 -1.19 17.32 34.77
N VAL A 293 -0.36 17.03 35.78
CA VAL A 293 -0.06 17.91 36.93
C VAL A 293 1.28 18.61 36.78
#